data_AF-A0AAE4F091-F1
#
_entry.id   AF-A0AAE4F091-F1
#
_cell.length_a   1.000
_cell.length_b   1.000
_cell.length_c   1.000
_cell.angle_alpha   90.00
_cell.angle_beta   90.00
_cell.angle_gamma   90.00
#
_symmetry.space_group_name_H-M   'P 1'
#
loop_
_entity.id
_entity.type
_entity.pdbx_description
1 polymer ?
#
loop_
_entity_poly.entity_id
_entity_poly.type
_entity_poly.pdbx_seq_one_letter_code
_entity_poly.pdbx_strand_id
1 'polypeptide(L)'
;MGEEMDVPGAATIIAVADAIVAVLAGIVIFPIVFTFDLEPSLGTELAFSTLPAAFSLLPRGRIVAGAFFGLLFAAAITSAVSMMEVGVSTVRGATQFLRRQATILVSVSVFLLRMPSLLSYTPFQLYVWGTPFLDLLDNSVGTLGLPVMELIISITFGYYARHEKIRLW
;
A
#
# COMPACT_ATOMS: atom_id res chain seq x y z
N MET A 1 -13.98 23.15 -1.95
CA MET A 1 -13.12 22.50 -2.96
C MET A 1 -13.39 23.26 -4.25
N GLY A 2 -12.37 23.90 -4.82
CA GLY A 2 -12.55 24.89 -5.89
C GLY A 2 -13.16 24.26 -7.14
N GLU A 3 -14.00 25.04 -7.84
CA GLU A 3 -14.75 24.66 -9.05
C GLU A 3 -13.85 24.39 -10.30
N GLU A 4 -12.54 24.15 -10.14
CA GLU A 4 -11.56 24.06 -11.25
C GLU A 4 -10.71 22.77 -11.26
N MET A 5 -11.04 21.75 -10.47
CA MET A 5 -10.21 20.53 -10.44
C MET A 5 -10.61 19.54 -11.54
N ASP A 6 -9.77 19.41 -12.56
CA ASP A 6 -9.86 18.38 -13.61
C ASP A 6 -9.56 16.99 -13.02
N VAL A 7 -10.64 16.30 -12.61
CA VAL A 7 -10.55 14.97 -12.01
C VAL A 7 -10.06 13.92 -13.00
N PRO A 8 -10.58 13.82 -14.25
CA PRO A 8 -10.06 12.89 -15.26
C PRO A 8 -8.57 13.10 -15.58
N GLY A 9 -8.15 14.35 -15.74
CA GLY A 9 -6.75 14.69 -16.00
C GLY A 9 -5.84 14.31 -14.84
N ALA A 10 -6.23 14.67 -13.60
CA ALA A 10 -5.48 14.29 -12.40
C ALA A 10 -5.38 12.76 -12.25
N ALA A 11 -6.49 12.03 -12.41
CA ALA A 11 -6.51 10.57 -12.33
C ALA A 11 -5.58 9.92 -13.36
N THR A 12 -5.58 10.43 -14.60
CA THR A 12 -4.72 9.92 -15.68
C THR A 12 -3.25 10.12 -15.36
N ILE A 13 -2.86 11.32 -14.90
CA ILE A 13 -1.47 11.63 -14.53
C ILE A 13 -1.00 10.73 -13.40
N ILE A 14 -1.82 10.56 -12.35
CA ILE A 14 -1.49 9.72 -11.20
C ILE A 14 -1.29 8.27 -11.63
N ALA A 15 -2.23 7.70 -12.40
CA ALA A 15 -2.15 6.32 -12.84
C ALA A 15 -0.94 6.04 -13.75
N VAL A 16 -0.64 6.94 -14.68
CA VAL A 16 0.52 6.80 -15.58
C VAL A 16 1.82 6.95 -14.80
N ALA A 17 1.91 7.92 -13.88
CA ALA A 17 3.08 8.11 -13.05
C ALA A 17 3.35 6.88 -12.16
N ASP A 18 2.32 6.32 -11.54
CA ASP A 18 2.43 5.10 -10.72
C ASP A 18 2.93 3.91 -11.54
N ALA A 19 2.35 3.66 -12.72
CA ALA A 19 2.77 2.60 -13.60
C ALA A 19 4.24 2.74 -14.06
N ILE A 20 4.67 3.96 -14.41
CA ILE A 20 6.08 4.23 -14.79
C ILE A 20 7.01 3.92 -13.61
N VAL A 21 6.68 4.40 -12.41
CA VAL A 21 7.50 4.15 -11.21
C VAL A 21 7.57 2.66 -10.89
N ALA A 22 6.46 1.92 -11.01
CA ALA A 22 6.42 0.47 -10.79
C ALA A 22 7.34 -0.29 -11.77
N VAL A 23 7.29 0.05 -13.06
CA VAL A 23 8.16 -0.55 -14.08
C VAL A 23 9.63 -0.21 -13.82
N LEU A 24 9.94 1.05 -13.49
CA LEU A 24 11.30 1.47 -13.16
C LEU A 24 11.83 0.73 -11.91
N ALA A 25 11.00 0.56 -10.89
CA ALA A 25 11.35 -0.20 -9.69
C ALA A 25 11.69 -1.65 -10.04
N GLY A 26 10.90 -2.31 -10.90
CA GLY A 26 11.17 -3.66 -11.39
C GLY A 26 12.50 -3.76 -12.16
N ILE A 27 12.77 -2.82 -13.06
CA ILE A 27 14.02 -2.76 -13.84
C ILE A 27 15.24 -2.53 -12.93
N VAL A 28 15.08 -1.85 -11.80
CA VAL A 28 16.19 -1.63 -10.84
C VAL A 28 16.37 -2.84 -9.92
N ILE A 29 15.29 -3.40 -9.39
CA ILE A 29 15.33 -4.44 -8.35
C ILE A 29 15.73 -5.79 -8.93
N PHE A 30 15.06 -6.26 -9.99
CA PHE A 30 15.23 -7.63 -10.46
C PHE A 30 16.63 -7.95 -10.99
N PRO A 31 17.33 -7.07 -11.73
CA PRO A 31 18.69 -7.37 -12.16
C PRO A 31 19.65 -7.58 -10.99
N ILE A 32 19.50 -6.83 -9.91
CA ILE A 32 20.36 -6.98 -8.73
C ILE A 32 20.07 -8.34 -8.07
N VAL A 33 18.79 -8.68 -7.90
CA VAL A 33 18.36 -9.95 -7.31
C VAL A 33 18.88 -11.14 -8.12
N PHE A 34 18.73 -11.12 -9.45
CA PHE A 34 19.22 -12.20 -10.32
C PHE A 34 20.75 -12.26 -10.45
N THR A 35 21.46 -11.13 -10.40
CA THR A 35 22.93 -11.11 -10.48
C THR A 35 23.56 -11.81 -9.29
N PHE A 36 22.91 -11.76 -8.13
CA PHE A 36 23.40 -12.36 -6.89
C PHE A 36 22.69 -13.67 -6.52
N ASP A 37 21.95 -14.28 -7.46
CA ASP A 37 21.23 -15.55 -7.28
C ASP A 37 20.31 -15.54 -6.03
N LEU A 38 19.67 -14.40 -5.77
CA LEU A 38 18.76 -14.21 -4.65
C LEU A 38 17.32 -14.56 -5.05
N GLU A 39 16.51 -14.99 -4.08
CA GLU A 39 15.13 -15.40 -4.32
C GLU A 39 14.21 -14.18 -4.61
N PRO A 40 13.63 -14.07 -5.83
CA PRO A 40 12.74 -12.97 -6.20
C PRO A 40 11.29 -13.19 -5.78
N SER A 41 10.90 -14.41 -5.37
CA SER A 41 9.50 -14.78 -5.14
C SER A 41 9.05 -14.68 -3.68
N LEU A 42 9.71 -13.85 -2.87
CA LEU A 42 9.43 -13.69 -1.43
C LEU A 42 8.27 -12.73 -1.09
N GLY A 43 7.53 -12.22 -2.08
CA GLY A 43 6.37 -11.36 -1.84
C GLY A 43 6.68 -10.17 -0.91
N THR A 44 5.93 -10.05 0.18
CA THR A 44 6.09 -9.01 1.21
C THR A 44 7.47 -9.03 1.87
N GLU A 45 8.12 -10.20 1.97
CA GLU A 45 9.42 -10.37 2.61
C GLU A 45 10.59 -9.90 1.72
N LEU A 46 10.40 -9.80 0.39
CA LEU A 46 11.44 -9.41 -0.56
C LEU A 46 12.11 -8.08 -0.21
N ALA A 47 11.32 -7.09 0.20
CA ALA A 47 11.82 -5.76 0.54
C ALA A 47 12.67 -5.75 1.82
N PHE A 48 12.48 -6.72 2.71
CA PHE A 48 13.09 -6.75 4.04
C PHE A 48 14.12 -7.86 4.24
N SER A 49 14.20 -8.82 3.32
CA SER A 49 15.18 -9.92 3.34
C SER A 49 16.11 -9.84 2.12
N THR A 50 15.55 -10.00 0.93
CA THR A 50 16.29 -10.03 -0.34
C THR A 50 16.99 -8.70 -0.64
N LEU A 51 16.30 -7.55 -0.52
CA LEU A 51 16.90 -6.25 -0.84
C LEU A 51 18.06 -5.84 0.09
N PRO A 52 17.97 -6.00 1.42
CA PRO A 52 19.12 -5.79 2.30
C PRO A 52 20.32 -6.69 1.95
N ALA A 53 20.07 -7.97 1.65
CA ALA A 53 21.12 -8.90 1.23
C ALA A 53 21.76 -8.44 -0.09
N ALA A 54 20.95 -8.09 -1.08
CA ALA A 54 21.41 -7.54 -2.36
C ALA A 54 22.28 -6.29 -2.18
N PHE A 55 21.83 -5.32 -1.37
CA PHE A 55 22.61 -4.11 -1.13
C PHE A 55 23.92 -4.40 -0.40
N SER A 56 24.00 -5.41 0.47
CA SER A 56 25.25 -5.76 1.16
C SER A 56 26.37 -6.22 0.21
N LEU A 57 26.00 -6.73 -0.96
CA LEU A 57 26.92 -7.21 -2.00
C LEU A 57 27.37 -6.09 -2.95
N LEU A 58 26.71 -4.93 -2.92
CA LEU A 58 27.07 -3.78 -3.75
C LEU A 58 28.23 -2.98 -3.13
N PRO A 59 29.17 -2.48 -3.94
CA PRO A 59 30.12 -1.46 -3.51
C PRO A 59 29.39 -0.23 -2.98
N ARG A 60 29.71 0.22 -1.75
CA ARG A 60 29.00 1.30 -1.05
C ARG A 60 27.50 1.03 -0.82
N GLY A 61 27.12 -0.24 -0.75
CA GLY A 61 25.75 -0.69 -0.52
C GLY A 61 25.03 -0.09 0.67
N ARG A 62 25.74 0.26 1.75
CA ARG A 62 25.16 0.94 2.92
C ARG A 62 24.55 2.31 2.58
N ILE A 63 25.15 3.06 1.65
CA ILE A 63 24.62 4.37 1.21
C ILE A 63 23.36 4.14 0.39
N VAL A 64 23.38 3.17 -0.53
CA VAL A 64 22.24 2.81 -1.37
C VAL A 64 21.07 2.32 -0.51
N ALA A 65 21.32 1.42 0.45
CA ALA A 65 20.33 0.93 1.40
C ALA A 65 19.74 2.08 2.23
N GLY A 66 20.57 2.98 2.76
CA GLY A 66 20.10 4.14 3.51
C GLY A 66 19.18 5.05 2.70
N ALA A 67 19.54 5.33 1.45
CA ALA A 67 18.71 6.12 0.54
C ALA A 67 17.40 5.39 0.19
N PHE A 68 17.47 4.11 -0.17
CA PHE A 68 16.31 3.29 -0.53
C PHE A 68 15.32 3.20 0.62
N PHE A 69 15.74 2.78 1.81
CA PHE A 69 14.85 2.66 2.96
C PHE A 69 14.38 4.01 3.49
N GLY A 70 15.18 5.08 3.36
CA GLY A 70 14.73 6.44 3.66
C GLY A 70 13.58 6.89 2.75
N LEU A 71 13.70 6.65 1.45
CA LEU A 71 12.64 6.94 0.47
C LEU A 71 11.42 6.04 0.67
N LEU A 72 11.63 4.74 0.90
CA LEU A 72 10.56 3.78 1.19
C LEU A 72 9.77 4.18 2.44
N PHE A 73 10.47 4.65 3.49
CA PHE A 73 9.84 5.13 4.71
C PHE A 73 9.00 6.40 4.47
N ALA A 74 9.55 7.37 3.73
CA ALA A 74 8.81 8.59 3.38
C ALA A 74 7.54 8.26 2.58
N ALA A 75 7.64 7.37 1.57
CA ALA A 75 6.52 6.90 0.78
C ALA A 75 5.48 6.15 1.63
N ALA A 76 5.92 5.30 2.55
CA ALA A 76 5.04 4.56 3.45
C ALA A 76 4.24 5.50 4.37
N ILE A 77 4.85 6.57 4.90
CA ILE A 77 4.15 7.55 5.75
C ILE A 77 3.06 8.27 4.97
N THR A 78 3.34 8.74 3.76
CA THR A 78 2.35 9.50 2.97
C THR A 78 1.13 8.64 2.64
N SER A 79 1.34 7.37 2.31
CA SER A 79 0.25 6.41 2.07
C SER A 79 -0.51 6.10 3.35
N ALA A 80 0.19 5.87 4.47
CA ALA A 80 -0.43 5.59 5.75
C ALA A 80 -1.34 6.74 6.23
N VAL A 81 -0.90 8.00 6.08
CA VAL A 81 -1.71 9.18 6.43
C VAL A 81 -2.98 9.25 5.58
N SER A 82 -2.86 9.02 4.27
CA SER A 82 -4.00 9.04 3.34
C SER A 82 -5.02 7.96 3.68
N MET A 83 -4.57 6.73 3.96
CA MET A 83 -5.44 5.63 4.38
C MET A 83 -6.10 5.88 5.73
N MET A 84 -5.37 6.46 6.70
CA MET A 84 -5.93 6.81 8.00
C MET A 84 -7.03 7.86 7.91
N GLU A 85 -6.88 8.89 7.05
CA GLU A 85 -7.89 9.94 6.89
C GLU A 85 -9.22 9.37 6.36
N VAL A 86 -9.20 8.34 5.50
CA VAL A 86 -10.42 7.64 5.07
C VAL A 86 -11.16 7.02 6.27
N GLY A 87 -10.44 6.31 7.15
CA GLY A 87 -11.02 5.75 8.36
C GLY A 87 -11.55 6.83 9.33
N VAL A 88 -10.78 7.89 9.54
CA VAL A 88 -11.15 9.01 10.42
C VAL A 88 -12.39 9.74 9.91
N SER A 89 -12.46 10.01 8.60
CA SER A 89 -13.60 10.68 7.97
C SER A 89 -14.88 9.84 8.08
N THR A 90 -14.76 8.52 7.90
CA THR A 90 -15.88 7.58 8.06
C THR A 90 -16.41 7.58 9.49
N VAL A 91 -15.53 7.47 10.49
CA VAL A 91 -15.93 7.52 11.91
C VAL A 91 -16.59 8.84 12.26
N ARG A 92 -16.05 9.97 11.79
CA ARG A 92 -16.64 11.30 12.02
C ARG A 92 -17.97 11.51 11.30
N GLY A 93 -18.19 10.85 10.16
CA GLY A 93 -19.46 10.90 9.45
C GLY A 93 -20.54 10.07 10.15
N ALA A 94 -20.16 8.93 10.73
CA ALA A 94 -21.07 8.03 11.42
C ALA A 94 -21.32 8.38 12.90
N THR A 95 -20.49 9.23 13.51
CA THR A 95 -20.54 9.56 14.94
C THR A 95 -20.38 11.07 15.18
N GLN A 96 -20.62 11.53 16.41
CA GLN A 96 -20.41 12.94 16.79
C GLN A 96 -18.99 13.20 17.32
N PHE A 97 -18.02 12.33 17.04
CA PHE A 97 -16.67 12.47 17.58
C PHE A 97 -15.90 13.66 16.98
N LEU A 98 -15.13 14.33 17.84
CA LEU A 98 -14.15 15.32 17.40
C LEU A 98 -13.04 14.63 16.60
N ARG A 99 -12.39 15.36 15.68
CA ARG A 99 -11.33 14.82 14.82
C ARG A 99 -10.25 14.08 15.62
N ARG A 100 -9.79 14.68 16.71
CA ARG A 100 -8.77 14.07 17.59
C ARG A 100 -9.23 12.73 18.19
N GLN A 101 -10.49 12.63 18.61
CA GLN A 101 -11.04 11.39 19.18
C GLN A 101 -11.13 10.30 18.12
N ALA A 102 -11.65 10.63 16.93
CA ALA A 102 -11.73 9.71 15.81
C ALA A 102 -10.34 9.22 15.36
N THR A 103 -9.35 10.12 15.27
CA THR A 103 -7.96 9.74 14.93
C THR A 103 -7.36 8.77 15.96
N ILE A 104 -7.50 9.05 17.25
CA ILE A 104 -6.98 8.16 18.30
C ILE A 104 -7.67 6.79 18.22
N LEU A 105 -9.00 6.77 18.08
CA LEU A 105 -9.77 5.53 17.97
C LEU A 105 -9.29 4.69 16.78
N VAL A 106 -9.25 5.27 15.58
CA VAL A 106 -8.81 4.57 14.36
C VAL A 106 -7.37 4.08 14.51
N SER A 107 -6.47 4.90 15.04
CA SER A 107 -5.06 4.52 15.24
C SER A 107 -4.92 3.33 16.18
N VAL A 108 -5.60 3.35 17.32
CA VAL A 108 -5.56 2.26 18.31
C VAL A 108 -6.20 1.00 17.73
N SER A 109 -7.35 1.11 17.06
CA SER A 109 -8.00 -0.02 16.40
C SER A 109 -7.10 -0.66 15.36
N VAL A 110 -6.49 0.13 14.47
CA VAL A 110 -5.55 -0.38 13.45
C VAL A 110 -4.32 -1.01 14.11
N PHE A 111 -3.76 -0.39 15.14
CA PHE A 111 -2.62 -0.94 15.87
C PHE A 111 -2.94 -2.33 16.46
N LEU A 112 -4.06 -2.45 17.17
CA LEU A 112 -4.47 -3.72 17.79
C LEU A 112 -4.79 -4.80 16.74
N LEU A 113 -5.48 -4.44 15.66
CA LEU A 113 -5.83 -5.38 14.59
C LEU A 113 -4.60 -5.88 13.82
N ARG A 114 -3.52 -5.09 13.76
CA ARG A 114 -2.26 -5.47 13.08
C ARG A 114 -1.31 -6.31 13.93
N MET A 115 -1.59 -6.50 15.23
CA MET A 115 -0.75 -7.30 16.12
C MET A 115 -0.49 -8.74 15.63
N PRO A 116 -1.49 -9.49 15.14
CA PRO A 116 -1.26 -10.85 14.63
C PRO A 116 -0.34 -10.87 13.41
N SER A 117 -0.45 -9.87 12.53
CA SER A 117 0.43 -9.70 11.36
C SER A 117 1.86 -9.40 11.78
N LEU A 118 2.05 -8.52 12.78
CA LEU A 118 3.37 -8.21 13.33
C LEU A 118 4.04 -9.45 13.92
N LEU A 119 3.28 -10.29 14.64
CA LEU A 119 3.79 -11.49 15.29
C LEU A 119 4.14 -12.62 14.32
N SER A 120 3.60 -12.61 13.09
CA SER A 120 3.77 -13.72 12.13
C SER A 120 5.22 -14.01 11.73
N TYR A 121 6.08 -12.99 11.64
CA TYR A 121 7.52 -13.14 11.36
C TYR A 121 8.41 -13.12 12.61
N THR A 122 7.82 -13.13 13.79
CA THR A 122 8.57 -13.21 15.05
C THR A 122 8.70 -14.67 15.49
N PRO A 123 9.50 -15.00 16.53
CA PRO A 123 9.59 -16.37 17.06
C PRO A 123 8.25 -16.98 17.51
N PHE A 124 7.20 -16.17 17.70
CA PHE A 124 5.84 -16.66 17.96
C PHE A 124 5.22 -17.41 16.78
N GLN A 125 5.72 -17.18 15.55
CA GLN A 125 5.36 -17.96 14.36
C GLN A 125 3.84 -18.16 14.24
N LEU A 126 3.10 -17.06 14.09
CA LEU A 126 1.66 -17.15 13.89
C LEU A 126 1.36 -17.53 12.44
N TYR A 127 1.24 -18.83 12.19
CA TYR A 127 0.89 -19.41 10.90
C TYR A 127 -0.57 -19.83 10.85
N VAL A 128 -1.21 -19.61 9.71
CA VAL A 128 -2.54 -20.13 9.38
C VAL A 128 -2.39 -20.90 8.07
N TRP A 129 -2.81 -22.17 8.07
CA TRP A 129 -2.67 -23.08 6.91
C TRP A 129 -1.24 -23.17 6.33
N GLY A 130 -0.23 -23.07 7.19
CA GLY A 130 1.18 -23.13 6.78
C GLY A 130 1.73 -21.84 6.16
N THR A 131 0.94 -20.76 6.12
CA THR A 131 1.36 -19.43 5.67
C THR A 131 1.43 -18.44 6.84
N PRO A 132 2.41 -17.53 6.89
CA PRO A 132 2.43 -16.45 7.87
C PRO A 132 1.12 -15.66 7.82
N PHE A 133 0.60 -15.24 8.97
CA PHE A 133 -0.66 -14.51 9.02
C PHE A 133 -0.64 -13.19 8.21
N LEU A 134 0.51 -12.52 8.10
CA LEU A 134 0.63 -11.35 7.24
C LEU A 134 0.44 -11.71 5.76
N ASP A 135 1.08 -12.78 5.28
CA ASP A 135 0.97 -13.23 3.88
C ASP A 135 -0.45 -13.70 3.54
N LEU A 136 -1.13 -14.35 4.49
CA LEU A 136 -2.53 -14.71 4.34
C LEU A 136 -3.41 -13.47 4.13
N LEU A 137 -3.20 -12.43 4.94
CA LEU A 137 -3.95 -11.16 4.79
C LEU A 137 -3.58 -10.42 3.52
N ASP A 138 -2.31 -10.41 3.13
CA ASP A 138 -1.85 -9.77 1.90
C ASP A 138 -2.46 -10.46 0.67
N ASN A 139 -2.42 -11.79 0.62
CA ASN A 139 -3.01 -12.52 -0.49
C ASN A 139 -4.56 -12.41 -0.54
N SER A 140 -5.22 -12.47 0.62
CA SER A 140 -6.69 -12.42 0.68
C SER A 140 -7.24 -11.01 0.47
N VAL A 141 -6.75 -10.02 1.19
CA VAL A 141 -7.26 -8.65 1.15
C VAL A 141 -6.53 -7.81 0.11
N GLY A 142 -5.20 -7.88 0.05
CA GLY A 142 -4.39 -7.09 -0.88
C GLY A 142 -4.55 -7.57 -2.32
N THR A 143 -4.19 -8.82 -2.60
CA THR A 143 -4.17 -9.36 -3.97
C THR A 143 -5.56 -9.65 -4.52
N LEU A 144 -6.44 -10.26 -3.73
CA LEU A 144 -7.79 -10.64 -4.19
C LEU A 144 -8.87 -9.62 -3.82
N GLY A 145 -8.83 -9.09 -2.60
CA GLY A 145 -9.86 -8.19 -2.09
C GLY A 145 -9.90 -6.84 -2.82
N LEU A 146 -8.75 -6.20 -3.05
CA LEU A 146 -8.70 -4.89 -3.69
C LEU A 146 -9.29 -4.88 -5.11
N PRO A 147 -8.89 -5.79 -6.04
CA PRO A 147 -9.48 -5.80 -7.38
C PRO A 147 -10.98 -6.07 -7.39
N VAL A 148 -11.47 -6.92 -6.48
CA VAL A 148 -12.91 -7.20 -6.33
C VAL A 148 -13.66 -5.95 -5.88
N MET A 149 -13.13 -5.24 -4.87
CA MET A 149 -13.72 -4.00 -4.38
C MET A 149 -13.71 -2.90 -5.45
N GLU A 150 -12.61 -2.76 -6.19
CA GLU A 150 -12.49 -1.81 -7.31
C GLU A 150 -13.50 -2.11 -8.42
N LEU A 151 -13.69 -3.40 -8.76
CA LEU A 151 -14.68 -3.81 -9.75
C LEU A 151 -16.11 -3.47 -9.29
N ILE A 152 -16.45 -3.74 -8.03
CA ILE A 152 -17.76 -3.40 -7.46
C ILE A 152 -18.00 -1.90 -7.50
N ILE A 153 -16.99 -1.09 -7.13
CA ILE A 153 -17.07 0.38 -7.17
C ILE A 153 -17.26 0.85 -8.61
N SER A 154 -16.47 0.34 -9.55
CA SER A 154 -16.54 0.71 -10.97
C SER A 154 -17.91 0.40 -11.59
N ILE A 155 -18.46 -0.80 -11.36
CA ILE A 155 -19.78 -1.21 -11.85
C ILE A 155 -20.88 -0.36 -11.22
N THR A 156 -20.84 -0.18 -9.90
CA THR A 156 -21.85 0.61 -9.17
C THR A 156 -21.83 2.06 -9.64
N PHE A 157 -20.65 2.66 -9.80
CA PHE A 157 -20.50 4.00 -10.33
C PHE A 157 -21.07 4.09 -11.76
N GLY A 158 -20.70 3.16 -12.65
CA GLY A 158 -21.22 3.13 -14.02
C GLY A 158 -22.75 2.96 -14.11
N TYR A 159 -23.36 2.20 -13.19
CA TYR A 159 -24.80 1.98 -13.17
C TYR A 159 -25.59 3.18 -12.59
N TYR A 160 -25.09 3.82 -11.53
CA TYR A 160 -25.81 4.90 -10.84
C TYR A 160 -25.47 6.31 -11.35
N ALA A 161 -24.31 6.51 -11.98
CA ALA A 161 -23.95 7.79 -12.55
C ALA A 161 -24.82 8.07 -13.79
N ARG A 162 -25.91 8.85 -13.63
CA ARG A 162 -26.75 9.28 -14.75
C ARG A 162 -25.90 9.99 -15.79
N HIS A 163 -25.97 9.53 -17.04
CA HIS A 163 -25.20 10.01 -18.20
C HIS A 163 -25.21 11.54 -18.43
N GLU A 164 -26.17 12.27 -17.88
CA GLU A 164 -26.33 13.71 -18.05
C GLU A 164 -25.41 14.56 -17.16
N LYS A 165 -24.92 14.02 -16.03
CA LYS A 165 -24.00 14.75 -15.13
C LYS A 165 -22.52 14.47 -15.38
N ILE A 166 -22.17 13.40 -16.09
CA ILE A 166 -20.77 13.03 -16.36
C ILE A 166 -20.16 13.94 -17.44
N ARG A 167 -20.99 14.52 -18.32
CA ARG A 167 -20.56 15.37 -19.44
C ARG A 167 -20.26 16.83 -19.05
N LEU A 168 -20.47 17.18 -17.79
CA LEU A 168 -20.27 18.52 -17.22
C LEU A 168 -19.05 18.59 -16.27
N TRP A 169 -18.28 17.51 -16.15
CA TRP A 169 -16.99 17.44 -15.46
C TRP A 169 -15.86 17.37 -16.48
#